data_AF-A0A934GC90-F1
#
_entry.id   AF-A0A934GC90-F1
#
_cell.length_a   1.000
_cell.length_b   1.000
_cell.length_c   1.000
_cell.angle_alpha   90.00
_cell.angle_beta   90.00
_cell.angle_gamma   90.00
#
_symmetry.space_group_name_H-M   'P 1'
#
loop_
_entity.id
_entity.type
_entity.pdbx_description
1 polymer ?
#
loop_
_entity_poly.entity_id
_entity_poly.type
_entity_poly.pdbx_seq_one_letter_code
_entity_poly.pdbx_strand_id
1 'polypeptide(L)'
;MTKFYRLEPDPRVCVYQLAVDRLRVPMEAIGFVSSNCWDACGAKSFGFRTYWINRAGAPLDALDVTPDYVIARLTDLAALVD
;
A
#
# COMPACT_ATOMS: atom_id res chain seq x y z
N MET A 1 0.30 -36.62 -10.82
CA MET A 1 1.00 -35.59 -11.62
C MET A 1 0.65 -34.25 -11.00
N THR A 2 1.41 -33.86 -9.98
CA THR A 2 1.14 -32.70 -9.14
C THR A 2 1.51 -31.45 -9.94
N LYS A 3 0.52 -30.63 -10.32
CA LYS A 3 0.79 -29.32 -10.94
C LYS A 3 1.42 -28.43 -9.87
N PHE A 4 2.73 -28.23 -9.97
CA PHE A 4 3.39 -27.10 -9.32
C PHE A 4 2.90 -25.84 -10.05
N TYR A 5 1.98 -25.10 -9.44
CA TYR A 5 1.83 -23.69 -9.78
C TYR A 5 3.15 -23.03 -9.41
N ARG A 6 4.02 -22.78 -10.41
CA ARG A 6 5.02 -21.74 -10.26
C ARG A 6 4.22 -20.45 -10.17
N LEU A 7 3.99 -19.99 -8.94
CA LEU A 7 3.49 -18.66 -8.68
C LEU A 7 4.52 -17.73 -9.32
N GLU A 8 4.23 -17.24 -10.53
CA GLU A 8 4.91 -16.03 -10.98
C GLU A 8 4.66 -14.99 -9.87
N PRO A 9 5.69 -14.28 -9.41
CA PRO A 9 5.50 -13.32 -8.35
C PRO A 9 4.46 -12.32 -8.85
N ASP A 10 3.36 -12.17 -8.10
CA ASP A 10 2.28 -11.27 -8.47
C ASP A 10 2.92 -9.93 -8.88
N PRO A 11 2.70 -9.45 -10.11
CA PRO A 11 3.37 -8.25 -10.60
C PRO A 11 3.13 -7.04 -9.70
N ARG A 12 2.05 -7.04 -8.90
CA ARG A 12 1.78 -6.03 -7.86
C ARG A 12 2.74 -6.17 -6.67
N VAL A 13 2.99 -7.39 -6.21
CA VAL A 13 4.00 -7.67 -5.17
C VAL A 13 5.39 -7.25 -5.66
N CYS A 14 5.72 -7.50 -6.93
CA CYS A 14 6.98 -7.07 -7.53
C CYS A 14 7.19 -5.55 -7.52
N VAL A 15 6.14 -4.74 -7.74
CA VAL A 15 6.30 -3.27 -7.76
C VAL A 15 6.45 -2.68 -6.36
N TYR A 16 5.79 -3.22 -5.34
CA TYR A 16 5.97 -2.76 -3.97
C TYR A 16 7.34 -3.19 -3.40
N GLN A 17 7.80 -4.40 -3.73
CA GLN A 17 9.12 -4.91 -3.34
C GLN A 17 10.27 -4.00 -3.82
N LEU A 18 10.11 -3.33 -4.98
CA LEU A 18 11.11 -2.39 -5.49
C LEU A 18 11.44 -1.28 -4.49
N ALA A 19 10.46 -0.78 -3.72
CA ALA A 19 10.72 0.24 -2.71
C ALA A 19 11.59 -0.29 -1.57
N VAL A 20 11.32 -1.50 -1.09
CA VAL A 20 12.11 -2.19 -0.06
C VAL A 20 13.55 -2.38 -0.55
N ASP A 21 13.71 -2.92 -1.75
CA ASP A 21 15.02 -3.22 -2.34
C ASP A 21 15.85 -1.94 -2.55
N ARG A 22 15.20 -0.85 -2.95
CA ARG A 22 15.87 0.39 -3.30
C ARG A 22 16.21 1.26 -2.10
N LEU A 23 15.33 1.29 -1.10
CA LEU A 23 15.52 2.06 0.13
C LEU A 23 16.33 1.29 1.17
N ARG A 24 16.40 -0.05 1.06
CA ARG A 24 17.15 -0.94 1.97
C ARG A 24 16.75 -0.79 3.43
N VAL A 25 15.46 -0.57 3.66
CA VAL A 25 14.85 -0.56 4.99
C VAL A 25 13.74 -1.61 5.04
N PRO A 26 13.39 -2.12 6.23
CA PRO A 26 12.24 -3.01 6.38
C PRO A 26 10.96 -2.34 5.86
N MET A 27 10.06 -3.12 5.28
CA MET A 27 8.80 -2.64 4.74
C MET A 27 7.93 -1.91 5.79
N GLU A 28 8.02 -2.32 7.06
CA GLU A 28 7.32 -1.71 8.19
C GLU A 28 7.82 -0.27 8.47
N ALA A 29 9.04 0.06 8.03
CA ALA A 29 9.62 1.39 8.13
C ALA A 29 9.25 2.29 6.93
N ILE A 30 8.48 1.78 5.96
CA ILE A 30 8.07 2.53 4.77
C ILE A 30 6.61 2.95 4.89
N GLY A 31 6.38 4.27 4.86
CA GLY A 31 5.06 4.86 4.68
C GLY A 31 4.70 4.97 3.21
N PHE A 32 3.66 4.27 2.76
CA PHE A 32 3.16 4.35 1.38
C PHE A 32 1.97 5.30 1.30
N VAL A 33 2.07 6.32 0.45
CA VAL A 33 1.07 7.38 0.29
C VAL A 33 0.51 7.35 -1.12
N SER A 34 -0.81 7.22 -1.27
CA SER A 34 -1.47 7.25 -2.57
C SER A 34 -2.82 7.95 -2.50
N SER A 35 -3.24 8.61 -3.59
CA SER A 35 -4.61 9.13 -3.71
C SER A 35 -5.60 8.11 -4.27
N ASN A 36 -5.10 6.97 -4.74
CA ASN A 36 -5.91 5.91 -5.32
C ASN A 36 -6.20 4.85 -4.25
N CYS A 37 -7.47 4.54 -4.02
CA CYS A 37 -7.89 3.59 -2.99
C CYS A 37 -7.28 2.20 -3.24
N TRP A 38 -7.47 1.64 -4.44
CA TRP A 38 -6.92 0.33 -4.82
C TRP A 38 -5.41 0.19 -4.61
N ASP A 39 -4.64 1.26 -4.79
CA ASP A 39 -3.19 1.25 -4.65
C ASP A 39 -2.76 1.32 -3.18
N ALA A 40 -3.44 2.15 -2.38
CA ALA A 40 -3.25 2.16 -0.93
C ALA A 40 -3.66 0.82 -0.29
N CYS A 41 -4.72 0.19 -0.78
CA CYS A 41 -5.13 -1.16 -0.38
C CYS A 41 -4.11 -2.22 -0.81
N GLY A 42 -3.61 -2.15 -2.06
CA GLY A 42 -2.58 -3.06 -2.57
C GLY A 42 -1.28 -3.00 -1.76
N ALA A 43 -0.80 -1.78 -1.47
CA ALA A 43 0.36 -1.55 -0.61
C ALA A 43 0.14 -2.06 0.82
N LYS A 44 -1.11 -1.99 1.33
CA LYS A 44 -1.47 -2.52 2.64
C LYS A 44 -1.41 -4.05 2.68
N SER A 45 -1.94 -4.71 1.64
CA SER A 45 -1.85 -6.16 1.48
C SER A 45 -0.40 -6.64 1.38
N PHE A 46 0.47 -5.86 0.73
CA PHE A 46 1.90 -6.14 0.70
C PHE A 46 2.52 -6.03 2.10
N GLY A 47 2.10 -5.02 2.88
CA GLY A 47 2.41 -4.85 4.31
C GLY A 47 3.12 -3.54 4.66
N PHE A 48 3.05 -2.53 3.78
CA PHE A 48 3.43 -1.17 4.14
C PHE A 48 2.44 -0.55 5.14
N ARG A 49 2.90 0.48 5.85
CA ARG A 49 2.01 1.42 6.55
C ARG A 49 1.41 2.36 5.51
N THR A 50 0.09 2.41 5.35
CA THR A 50 -0.53 3.08 4.20
C THR A 50 -1.38 4.30 4.55
N TYR A 51 -1.27 5.32 3.71
CA TYR A 51 -2.00 6.59 3.84
C TYR A 51 -2.74 6.87 2.53
N TRP A 52 -4.06 6.76 2.58
CA TRP A 52 -4.92 7.09 1.45
C TRP A 52 -5.36 8.56 1.51
N ILE A 53 -4.95 9.34 0.52
CA ILE A 53 -5.40 10.73 0.37
C ILE A 53 -6.75 10.75 -0.36
N ASN A 54 -7.83 10.88 0.40
CA ASN A 54 -9.19 10.95 -0.12
C ASN A 54 -9.76 12.37 -0.04
N ARG A 55 -9.49 13.18 -1.08
CA ARG A 55 -9.99 14.56 -1.18
C ARG A 55 -11.49 14.67 -1.46
N ALA A 56 -12.06 13.66 -2.09
CA ALA A 56 -13.43 13.68 -2.60
C ALA A 56 -14.43 12.96 -1.68
N GLY A 57 -13.98 12.35 -0.58
CA GLY A 57 -14.82 11.48 0.23
C GLY A 57 -15.33 10.26 -0.54
N ALA A 58 -14.53 9.74 -1.47
CA ALA A 58 -14.87 8.55 -2.25
C ALA A 58 -15.05 7.32 -1.32
N PRO A 59 -15.93 6.37 -1.67
CA PRO A 59 -16.07 5.12 -0.92
C PRO A 59 -14.79 4.27 -1.01
N LEU A 60 -14.59 3.38 -0.04
CA LEU A 60 -13.52 2.38 -0.08
C LEU A 60 -13.80 1.36 -1.19
N ASP A 61 -12.76 0.97 -1.92
CA ASP A 61 -12.86 -0.10 -2.93
C ASP A 61 -13.15 -1.45 -2.26
N ALA A 62 -13.94 -2.30 -2.93
CA ALA A 62 -14.32 -3.63 -2.45
C ALA A 62 -13.17 -4.65 -2.60
N LEU A 63 -12.08 -4.42 -1.88
CA LEU A 63 -10.86 -5.24 -1.89
C LEU A 63 -10.62 -5.99 -0.57
N ASP A 64 -11.58 -5.94 0.37
CA ASP A 64 -11.51 -6.52 1.72
C ASP A 64 -10.26 -6.10 2.53
N VAL A 65 -9.63 -4.99 2.13
CA VAL A 65 -8.42 -4.45 2.73
C VAL A 65 -8.61 -2.95 2.88
N THR A 66 -8.35 -2.45 4.08
CA THR A 66 -8.50 -1.02 4.41
C THR A 66 -7.11 -0.42 4.65
N PRO A 67 -6.79 0.76 4.08
CA PRO A 67 -5.54 1.44 4.37
C PRO A 67 -5.46 1.84 5.85
N ASP A 68 -4.25 2.00 6.39
CA ASP A 68 -4.09 2.34 7.82
C ASP A 68 -4.70 3.70 8.16
N TYR A 69 -4.55 4.67 7.26
CA TYR A 69 -5.05 6.03 7.44
C TYR A 69 -5.76 6.53 6.18
N VAL A 70 -6.84 7.28 6.40
CA VAL A 70 -7.49 8.07 5.35
C VAL A 70 -7.37 9.53 5.74
N ILE A 71 -6.72 10.32 4.88
CA ILE A 71 -6.47 11.74 5.10
C ILE A 71 -7.03 12.58 3.96
N ALA A 72 -7.41 13.82 4.23
CA ALA A 72 -7.98 14.70 3.21
C ALA A 72 -6.89 15.40 2.38
N ARG A 73 -5.73 15.68 2.99
CA ARG A 73 -4.63 16.43 2.39
C ARG A 73 -3.29 15.80 2.74
N LEU A 74 -2.30 15.96 1.86
CA LEU A 74 -0.94 15.49 2.15
C LEU A 74 -0.34 16.16 3.40
N THR A 75 -0.74 17.41 3.70
CA THR A 75 -0.31 18.13 4.90
C THR A 75 -0.73 17.45 6.20
N ASP A 76 -1.81 16.68 6.18
CA ASP A 76 -2.33 16.00 7.37
C ASP A 76 -1.42 14.83 7.78
N LEU A 77 -0.58 14.35 6.86
CA LEU A 77 0.42 13.30 7.11
C LEU A 77 1.41 13.70 8.21
N ALA A 78 1.76 14.98 8.31
CA ALA A 78 2.74 15.46 9.29
C ALA A 78 2.34 15.19 10.75
N ALA A 79 1.05 15.02 11.03
CA ALA A 79 0.55 14.69 12.36
C ALA A 79 0.53 13.18 12.65
N LEU A 80 0.83 12.34 11.65
CA LEU A 80 0.72 10.87 11.72
C LEU A 80 2.07 10.15 11.65
N VAL A 81 3.13 10.89 11.33
CA VAL A 81 4.50 10.38 11.26
C VAL A 81 5.25 10.84 12.50
N ASP A 82 5.92 9.89 13.17
CA ASP A 82 6.72 10.12 14.38
C ASP A 82 8.18 10.46 14.04
#